data_AF-A0A8T3LK13-F1
#
_entry.id   AF-A0A8T3LK13-F1
#
_cell.length_a   1.000
_cell.length_b   1.000
_cell.length_c   1.000
_cell.angle_alpha   90.00
_cell.angle_beta   90.00
_cell.angle_gamma   90.00
#
_symmetry.space_group_name_H-M   'P 1'
#
loop_
_entity.id
_entity.type
_entity.pdbx_description
1 polymer ?
#
loop_
_entity_poly.entity_id
_entity_poly.type
_entity_poly.pdbx_seq_one_letter_code
_entity_poly.pdbx_strand_id
1 'polypeptide(L)'
;MSELKIAVSRSCPDCFSTHRACVNIDESNYIDVAAIILSVSDVERGKLDEIDATGYDIPVFIATENEERVPAEYLPRISGVFE
;
A
#
# COMPACT_ATOMS: atom_id res chain seq x y z
N MET A 1 -18.55 -9.94 12.34
CA MET A 1 -17.23 -10.26 11.74
C MET A 1 -16.63 -8.93 11.35
N SER A 2 -15.46 -8.58 11.89
CA SER A 2 -14.82 -7.30 11.60
C SER A 2 -14.36 -7.29 10.14
N GLU A 3 -14.85 -6.35 9.34
CA GLU A 3 -14.38 -6.19 7.97
C GLU A 3 -13.04 -5.46 7.99
N LEU A 4 -11.96 -6.18 7.69
CA LEU A 4 -10.64 -5.59 7.52
C LEU A 4 -10.68 -4.55 6.39
N LYS A 5 -10.04 -3.42 6.65
CA LYS A 5 -9.98 -2.24 5.78
C LYS A 5 -8.80 -2.34 4.81
N ILE A 6 -8.77 -1.46 3.83
CA ILE A 6 -7.61 -1.29 2.95
C ILE A 6 -6.94 0.02 3.28
N ALA A 7 -5.65 -0.03 3.64
CA ALA A 7 -4.90 1.19 3.91
C ALA A 7 -4.33 1.71 2.60
N VAL A 8 -4.61 2.96 2.25
CA VAL A 8 -4.22 3.58 1.00
C VAL A 8 -3.52 4.90 1.26
N SER A 9 -2.51 5.21 0.45
CA SER A 9 -1.92 6.53 0.50
C SER A 9 -2.84 7.57 -0.12
N ARG A 10 -2.97 8.74 0.51
CA ARG A 10 -3.71 9.91 -0.01
C ARG A 10 -3.28 10.33 -1.42
N SER A 11 -2.08 9.96 -1.85
CA SER A 11 -1.55 10.26 -3.18
C SER A 11 -2.05 9.33 -4.29
N CYS A 12 -2.83 8.29 -3.98
CA CYS A 12 -3.37 7.37 -4.99
C CYS A 12 -4.88 7.60 -5.20
N PRO A 13 -5.30 8.29 -6.27
CA PRO A 13 -6.71 8.40 -6.64
C PRO A 13 -7.21 7.12 -7.33
N ASP A 14 -8.41 6.65 -6.96
CA ASP A 14 -9.31 5.67 -7.63
C ASP A 14 -8.73 4.51 -8.51
N CYS A 15 -7.49 4.06 -8.29
CA CYS A 15 -6.89 2.94 -9.04
C CYS A 15 -7.52 1.57 -8.72
N PHE A 16 -8.40 1.49 -7.74
CA PHE A 16 -9.01 0.24 -7.32
C PHE A 16 -10.44 0.49 -6.83
N SER A 17 -11.32 -0.46 -7.13
CA SER A 17 -12.69 -0.48 -6.61
C SER A 17 -12.83 -1.65 -5.66
N THR A 18 -13.14 -1.36 -4.40
CA THR A 18 -13.28 -2.37 -3.35
C THR A 18 -14.62 -2.20 -2.64
N HIS A 19 -15.16 -3.32 -2.15
CA HIS A 19 -16.33 -3.30 -1.26
C HIS A 19 -15.94 -2.98 0.18
N ARG A 20 -14.64 -2.98 0.51
CA ARG A 20 -14.11 -2.73 1.86
C ARG A 20 -13.89 -1.24 2.09
N ALA A 21 -13.97 -0.81 3.35
CA ALA A 21 -13.62 0.56 3.70
C ALA A 21 -12.12 0.83 3.43
N CYS A 22 -11.82 1.97 2.81
CA CYS A 22 -10.47 2.47 2.63
C CYS A 22 -10.12 3.47 3.74
N VAL A 23 -8.90 3.40 4.26
CA VAL A 23 -8.37 4.29 5.30
C VAL A 23 -7.00 4.80 4.88
N ASN A 24 -6.61 5.98 5.35
CA ASN A 24 -5.31 6.52 5.01
C ASN A 24 -4.20 5.80 5.79
N ILE A 25 -3.07 5.49 5.14
CA ILE A 25 -1.90 4.86 5.81
C ILE A 25 -1.35 5.70 6.97
N ASP A 26 -1.44 7.03 6.89
CA ASP A 26 -0.97 7.97 7.93
C ASP A 26 -1.86 7.96 9.18
N GLU A 27 -3.14 7.60 9.01
CA GLU A 27 -4.14 7.59 10.09
C GLU A 27 -4.45 6.18 10.58
N SER A 28 -3.82 5.15 10.00
CA SER A 28 -4.10 3.75 10.28
C SER A 28 -2.94 3.09 11.01
N ASN A 29 -3.25 2.28 12.02
CA ASN A 29 -2.25 1.51 12.77
C ASN A 29 -1.92 0.15 12.12
N TYR A 30 -2.37 -0.11 10.89
CA TYR A 30 -2.19 -1.37 10.14
C TYR A 30 -2.78 -2.65 10.78
N ILE A 31 -3.27 -2.60 12.03
CA ILE A 31 -3.84 -3.76 12.76
C ILE A 31 -5.15 -4.27 12.13
N ASP A 32 -6.01 -3.36 11.65
CA ASP A 32 -7.33 -3.70 11.10
C ASP A 32 -7.32 -3.61 9.56
N VAL A 33 -6.16 -3.88 8.95
CA VAL A 33 -5.91 -3.70 7.51
C VAL A 33 -5.60 -5.04 6.87
N ALA A 34 -6.29 -5.35 5.76
CA ALA A 34 -6.05 -6.57 4.98
C ALA A 34 -4.99 -6.39 3.89
N ALA A 35 -4.85 -5.18 3.35
CA ALA A 35 -3.92 -4.86 2.28
C ALA A 35 -3.54 -3.38 2.35
N ILE A 36 -2.31 -3.07 1.94
CA ILE A 36 -1.79 -1.71 1.90
C ILE A 36 -1.51 -1.32 0.45
N ILE A 37 -1.89 -0.11 0.06
CA ILE A 37 -1.65 0.43 -1.28
C ILE A 37 -0.83 1.70 -1.13
N LEU A 38 0.37 1.69 -1.70
CA LEU A 38 1.32 2.80 -1.68
C LEU A 38 1.55 3.32 -3.09
N SER A 39 1.91 4.58 -3.23
CA SER A 39 2.46 5.11 -4.48
C SER A 39 3.96 4.83 -4.56
N VAL A 40 4.54 4.84 -5.76
CA VAL A 40 6.01 4.72 -5.92
C VAL A 40 6.74 5.80 -5.11
N SER A 41 6.21 7.03 -5.14
CA SER A 41 6.70 8.15 -4.33
C SER A 41 6.73 7.84 -2.83
N ASP A 42 5.77 7.10 -2.30
CA ASP A 42 5.74 6.69 -0.89
C ASP A 42 6.78 5.60 -0.57
N VAL A 43 6.98 4.67 -1.50
CA VAL A 43 8.03 3.65 -1.41
C VAL A 43 9.40 4.30 -1.39
N GLU A 44 9.66 5.23 -2.30
CA GLU A 44 10.92 5.99 -2.37
C GLU A 44 11.13 6.88 -1.13
N ARG A 45 10.04 7.33 -0.50
CA ARG A 45 10.09 8.03 0.80
C ARG A 45 10.38 7.12 1.99
N GLY A 46 10.37 5.80 1.80
CA GLY A 46 10.66 4.82 2.85
C GLY A 46 9.44 4.30 3.60
N LYS A 47 8.20 4.61 3.20
CA LYS A 47 7.00 4.07 3.87
C LYS A 47 6.90 2.55 3.78
N LEU A 48 7.36 1.96 2.67
CA LEU A 48 7.43 0.51 2.55
C LEU A 48 8.33 -0.09 3.62
N ASP A 49 9.45 0.57 3.93
CA ASP A 49 10.39 0.11 4.94
C ASP A 49 9.81 0.23 6.36
N GLU A 50 9.04 1.30 6.63
CA GLU A 50 8.30 1.42 7.89
C GLU A 50 7.29 0.27 8.07
N ILE A 51 6.54 -0.07 7.02
CA ILE A 51 5.56 -1.16 7.03
C ILE A 51 6.27 -2.51 7.22
N ASP A 52 7.36 -2.75 6.50
CA ASP A 52 8.15 -3.97 6.64
C ASP A 52 8.75 -4.08 8.06
N ALA A 53 9.21 -2.96 8.63
CA ALA A 53 9.70 -2.88 10.00
C ALA A 53 8.61 -3.13 11.06
N THR A 54 7.33 -2.87 10.75
CA THR A 54 6.23 -3.25 11.65
C THR A 54 6.06 -4.77 11.78
N GLY A 55 6.50 -5.54 10.78
CA GLY A 55 6.47 -7.00 10.82
C GLY A 55 5.07 -7.62 10.76
N TYR A 56 4.05 -6.87 10.31
CA TYR A 56 2.68 -7.36 10.25
C TYR A 56 2.40 -8.36 9.10
N ASP A 57 3.35 -8.55 8.18
CA ASP A 57 3.23 -9.45 7.02
C ASP A 57 1.97 -9.18 6.16
N ILE A 58 1.59 -7.89 6.07
CA ILE A 58 0.40 -7.46 5.31
C ILE A 58 0.81 -7.31 3.84
N PRO A 59 0.02 -7.83 2.88
CA PRO A 59 0.32 -7.67 1.46
C PRO A 59 0.30 -6.19 1.06
N VAL A 60 1.43 -5.71 0.55
CA VAL A 60 1.60 -4.34 0.05
C VAL A 60 1.50 -4.33 -1.47
N PHE A 61 0.74 -3.39 -2.02
CA PHE A 61 0.60 -3.17 -3.45
C PHE A 61 1.06 -1.77 -3.80
N ILE A 62 1.69 -1.62 -4.96
CA ILE A 62 2.18 -0.32 -5.42
C ILE A 62 1.34 0.18 -6.58
N ALA A 63 0.79 1.38 -6.47
CA ALA A 63 0.19 2.08 -7.60
C ALA A 63 1.26 2.96 -8.28
N THR A 64 1.47 2.71 -9.57
CA THR A 64 2.33 3.49 -10.46
C THR A 64 1.47 4.43 -11.29
N GLU A 65 1.84 5.71 -11.40
CA GLU A 65 1.19 6.67 -12.29
C GLU A 65 2.21 7.17 -13.34
N ASN A 66 1.76 7.47 -14.57
CA ASN A 66 2.58 8.13 -15.62
C ASN A 66 3.95 7.47 -15.92
N GLU A 67 3.99 6.17 -16.25
CA GLU A 67 5.22 5.42 -16.56
C GLU A 67 6.23 5.32 -15.39
N GLU A 68 5.83 5.64 -14.15
CA GLU A 68 6.65 5.36 -12.97
C GLU A 68 6.95 3.86 -12.86
N ARG A 69 8.23 3.53 -12.67
CA ARG A 69 8.66 2.14 -12.52
C ARG A 69 9.13 1.90 -11.10
N VAL A 70 8.53 0.91 -10.46
CA VAL A 70 9.01 0.42 -9.18
C VAL A 70 10.36 -0.27 -9.39
N PRO A 71 11.40 0.12 -8.65
CA PRO A 71 12.69 -0.55 -8.68
C PRO A 71 12.56 -2.05 -8.37
N ALA A 72 13.30 -2.88 -9.10
CA ALA A 72 13.21 -4.34 -8.98
C ALA A 72 13.57 -4.87 -7.57
N GLU A 73 14.27 -4.07 -6.77
CA GLU A 73 14.58 -4.37 -5.36
C GLU A 73 13.34 -4.43 -4.47
N TYR A 74 12.27 -3.68 -4.81
CA TYR A 74 11.03 -3.66 -4.03
C TYR A 74 10.02 -4.70 -4.52
N LEU A 75 10.15 -5.19 -5.77
CA LEU A 75 9.31 -6.26 -6.32
C LEU A 75 9.15 -7.49 -5.40
N PRO A 76 10.20 -8.04 -4.75
CA PRO A 76 10.03 -9.15 -3.83
C PRO A 76 9.36 -8.78 -2.50
N ARG A 77 9.31 -7.50 -2.14
CA ARG A 77 8.69 -7.01 -0.89
C ARG A 77 7.21 -6.64 -1.06
N ILE A 78 6.74 -6.55 -2.30
CA ILE A 78 5.37 -6.19 -2.62
C ILE A 78 4.62 -7.39 -3.22
N SER A 79 3.31 -7.45 -2.99
CA SER A 79 2.43 -8.47 -3.54
C SER A 79 2.02 -8.19 -4.99
N GLY A 80 2.05 -6.93 -5.43
CA GLY A 80 1.70 -6.57 -6.79
C GLY A 80 1.87 -5.09 -7.10
N VAL A 81 1.76 -4.75 -8.39
CA VAL A 81 1.81 -3.39 -8.91
C VAL A 81 0.55 -3.13 -9.73
N PHE A 82 -0.01 -1.94 -9.61
CA PHE A 82 -1.17 -1.43 -10.36
C PHE A 82 -0.76 -0.23 -11.21
N GLU A 83 -1.31 -0.13 -12.42
CA GLU A 83 -1.21 1.01 -13.35
C GLU A 83 -2.61 1.49 -13.71
#